data_AF-A0A4S1FIS7-F1
#
_entry.id   AF-A0A4S1FIS7-F1
#
_cell.length_a   1.000
_cell.length_b   1.000
_cell.length_c   1.000
_cell.angle_alpha   90.00
_cell.angle_beta   90.00
_cell.angle_gamma   90.00
#
_symmetry.space_group_name_H-M   'P 1'
#
loop_
_entity.id
_entity.type
_entity.pdbx_description
1 polymer ?
#
loop_
_entity_poly.entity_id
_entity_poly.type
_entity_poly.pdbx_seq_one_letter_code
_entity_poly.pdbx_strand_id
1 'polypeptide(L)'
;MSVCETEHWVLDCGSGGCALWEGEAGEVLFWKCYPTVVSASQVVSARRKSPGAERLVLDPSQKMTLCYSDLDKSQIAEAFRELTGRSVVASQTGDAGVRTLCQTGTFNELLQASGLVLQK
;
A
#
# COMPACT_ATOMS: atom_id res chain seq x y z
N MET A 1 8.38 -12.66 9.11
CA MET A 1 8.94 -11.32 8.81
C MET A 1 8.28 -10.86 7.54
N SER A 2 7.70 -9.67 7.53
CA SER A 2 6.96 -9.19 6.35
C SER A 2 7.81 -8.19 5.60
N VAL A 3 8.17 -8.58 4.38
CA VAL A 3 8.98 -7.80 3.46
C VAL A 3 8.14 -7.49 2.22
N CYS A 4 8.18 -6.23 1.80
CA CYS A 4 7.56 -5.76 0.57
C CYS A 4 8.68 -5.30 -0.35
N GLU A 5 8.83 -5.97 -1.48
CA GLU A 5 9.90 -5.74 -2.44
C GLU A 5 9.28 -5.40 -3.79
N THR A 6 9.67 -4.26 -4.34
CA THR A 6 9.38 -3.82 -5.70
C THR A 6 10.68 -3.87 -6.52
N GLU A 7 10.65 -3.44 -7.78
CA GLU A 7 11.86 -3.44 -8.62
C GLU A 7 12.99 -2.59 -8.02
N HIS A 8 12.65 -1.46 -7.40
CA HIS A 8 13.65 -0.50 -6.92
C HIS A 8 13.76 -0.43 -5.39
N TRP A 9 12.81 -0.98 -4.63
CA TRP A 9 12.73 -0.76 -3.19
C TRP A 9 12.44 -2.03 -2.41
N VAL A 10 13.05 -2.11 -1.23
CA VAL A 10 12.78 -3.14 -0.23
C VAL A 10 12.34 -2.45 1.06
N LEU A 11 11.16 -2.83 1.54
CA LEU A 11 10.60 -2.43 2.82
C LEU A 11 10.52 -3.66 3.74
N ASP A 12 11.36 -3.68 4.77
CA ASP A 12 11.32 -4.69 5.82
C ASP A 12 10.68 -4.08 7.08
N CYS A 13 9.53 -4.61 7.48
CA CYS A 13 8.79 -4.18 8.67
C CYS A 13 9.04 -5.09 9.88
N GLY A 14 9.93 -6.08 9.78
CA GLY A 14 10.23 -7.03 10.84
C GLY A 14 9.03 -7.91 11.18
N SER A 15 8.56 -7.84 12.43
CA SER A 15 7.39 -8.58 12.92
C SER A 15 6.12 -7.75 12.76
N GLY A 16 5.44 -7.93 11.63
CA GLY A 16 4.18 -7.25 11.30
C GLY A 16 4.12 -6.92 9.81
N GLY A 17 2.94 -6.58 9.28
CA GLY A 17 2.73 -6.45 7.84
C GLY A 17 3.31 -5.18 7.20
N CYS A 18 3.39 -5.18 5.88
CA CYS A 18 3.95 -4.09 5.09
C CYS A 18 3.05 -3.72 3.91
N ALA A 19 3.09 -2.46 3.48
CA ALA A 19 2.57 -1.98 2.21
C ALA A 19 3.60 -1.02 1.59
N LEU A 20 3.87 -1.18 0.30
CA LEU A 20 4.81 -0.38 -0.48
C LEU A 20 4.20 -0.11 -1.86
N TRP A 21 4.24 1.15 -2.28
CA TRP A 21 3.78 1.61 -3.58
C TRP A 21 4.92 2.33 -4.28
N GLU A 22 5.26 1.87 -5.48
CA GLU A 22 6.26 2.44 -6.35
C GLU A 22 5.60 3.01 -7.61
N GLY A 23 5.99 4.23 -8.00
CA GLY A 23 5.56 4.83 -9.26
C GLY A 23 6.38 4.34 -10.45
N GLU A 24 5.94 4.67 -11.66
CA GLU A 24 6.62 4.26 -12.90
C GLU A 24 8.07 4.74 -13.02
N ALA A 25 8.44 5.86 -12.37
CA ALA A 25 9.81 6.37 -12.41
C ALA A 25 10.69 5.81 -11.27
N GLY A 26 10.23 4.77 -10.57
CA GLY A 26 10.93 4.16 -9.46
C GLY A 26 10.87 5.00 -8.18
N GLU A 27 9.98 5.97 -8.07
CA GLU A 27 9.78 6.77 -6.87
C GLU A 27 8.84 6.08 -5.88
N VAL A 28 9.13 6.21 -4.57
CA VAL A 28 8.22 5.71 -3.53
C VAL A 28 7.02 6.64 -3.40
N LEU A 29 5.85 6.16 -3.80
CA LEU A 29 4.58 6.90 -3.70
C LEU A 29 3.97 6.81 -2.30
N PHE A 30 4.06 5.63 -1.68
CA PHE A 30 3.54 5.38 -0.33
C PHE A 30 4.20 4.14 0.27
N TRP A 31 4.32 4.12 1.59
CA TRP A 31 4.55 2.88 2.32
C TRP A 31 4.04 2.97 3.76
N LYS A 32 3.85 1.79 4.36
CA LYS A 32 3.47 1.67 5.78
C LYS A 32 3.84 0.29 6.33
N CYS A 33 4.18 0.25 7.62
CA CYS A 33 4.28 -0.97 8.40
C CYS A 33 3.10 -1.09 9.37
N TYR A 34 2.70 -2.32 9.71
CA TYR A 34 1.58 -2.66 10.58
C TYR A 34 2.02 -3.67 11.66
N PRO A 35 1.42 -3.70 12.86
CA PRO A 35 0.45 -2.74 13.41
C PRO A 35 1.11 -1.43 13.87
N THR A 36 2.45 -1.36 13.85
CA THR A 36 3.23 -0.29 14.47
C THR A 36 3.56 0.81 13.46
N VAL A 37 3.17 2.05 13.76
CA VAL A 37 3.84 3.23 13.20
C VAL A 37 5.27 3.15 13.70
N VAL A 38 6.18 2.67 12.85
CA VAL A 38 7.60 2.59 13.18
C VAL A 38 8.04 3.99 13.59
N SER A 39 8.37 4.16 14.87
CA SER A 39 8.93 5.41 15.39
C SER A 39 10.12 5.77 14.52
N ALA A 40 10.29 7.05 14.19
CA ALA A 40 11.29 7.59 13.26
C ALA A 40 12.77 7.20 13.56
N SER A 41 13.03 6.49 14.66
CA SER A 41 14.34 5.98 15.10
C SER A 41 14.67 4.55 14.65
N GLN A 42 13.70 3.75 14.19
CA GLN A 42 14.01 2.49 13.50
C GLN A 42 14.20 2.80 12.03
N VAL A 43 15.38 2.46 11.51
CA VAL A 43 15.80 2.72 10.13
C VAL A 43 14.92 1.92 9.18
N VAL A 44 13.75 2.47 8.85
CA VAL A 44 12.96 2.03 7.71
C VAL A 44 13.65 2.63 6.49
N SER A 45 14.18 1.78 5.62
CA SER A 45 14.92 2.16 4.41
C SER A 45 14.03 2.84 3.35
N ALA A 46 12.71 2.87 3.53
CA ALA A 46 11.79 3.69 2.75
C ALA A 46 11.35 4.90 3.59
N ARG A 47 11.54 6.13 3.10
CA ARG A 47 11.17 7.38 3.79
C ARG A 47 9.68 7.66 3.69
N ARG A 48 8.99 7.91 4.80
CA ARG A 48 7.54 8.16 4.85
C ARG A 48 7.28 9.37 3.95
N LYS A 49 6.33 9.30 3.02
CA LYS A 49 5.84 10.53 2.40
C LYS A 49 5.27 11.38 3.54
N SER A 50 5.83 12.57 3.73
CA SER A 50 5.59 13.46 4.87
C SER A 50 4.10 13.53 5.22
N PRO A 51 3.69 13.52 6.50
CA PRO A 51 2.32 13.85 6.87
C PRO A 51 2.04 15.27 6.36
N GLY A 52 1.18 15.39 5.34
CA GLY A 52 0.89 16.67 4.68
C GLY A 52 1.42 16.82 3.26
N ALA A 53 2.11 15.83 2.68
CA ALA A 53 2.28 15.76 1.24
C ALA A 53 0.90 15.49 0.60
N GLU A 54 0.42 16.46 -0.17
CA GLU A 54 -0.91 16.50 -0.77
C GLU A 54 -1.29 15.17 -1.40
N ARG A 55 -2.55 14.76 -1.21
CA ARG A 55 -3.18 13.56 -1.77
C ARG A 55 -2.66 13.34 -3.19
N LEU A 56 -2.06 12.18 -3.46
CA LEU A 56 -1.58 11.87 -4.80
C LEU A 56 -2.81 11.85 -5.72
N VAL A 57 -2.90 12.86 -6.59
CA VAL A 57 -3.82 12.83 -7.72
C VAL A 57 -3.20 11.87 -8.72
N LEU A 58 -3.52 10.58 -8.56
CA LEU A 58 -3.09 9.55 -9.48
C LEU A 58 -3.78 9.79 -10.82
N ASP A 59 -2.99 9.97 -11.88
CA ASP A 59 -3.51 9.90 -13.23
C ASP A 59 -4.09 8.47 -13.43
N PRO A 60 -5.35 8.33 -13.88
CA PRO A 60 -5.97 7.02 -14.04
C PRO A 60 -5.24 6.10 -15.05
N SER A 61 -4.40 6.65 -15.92
CA SER A 61 -3.57 5.91 -16.86
C SER A 61 -2.19 5.53 -16.31
N GLN A 62 -1.74 6.18 -15.23
CA GLN A 62 -0.45 5.91 -14.61
C GLN A 62 -0.48 4.53 -13.93
N LYS A 63 0.51 3.70 -14.27
CA LYS A 63 0.75 2.45 -13.56
C LYS A 63 1.57 2.69 -12.30
N MET A 64 1.45 1.77 -11.38
CA MET A 64 2.25 1.73 -10.17
C MET A 64 2.36 0.28 -9.72
N THR A 65 3.41 -0.01 -8.97
CA THR A 65 3.61 -1.32 -8.36
C THR A 65 3.17 -1.26 -6.91
N LEU A 66 2.18 -2.07 -6.56
CA LEU A 66 1.73 -2.27 -5.18
C LEU A 66 2.25 -3.60 -4.69
N CYS A 67 3.03 -3.57 -3.61
CA CYS A 67 3.41 -4.77 -2.88
C CYS A 67 2.98 -4.63 -1.42
N TYR A 68 2.19 -5.59 -0.92
CA TYR A 68 1.82 -5.69 0.48
C TYR A 68 2.02 -7.13 0.97
N SER A 69 2.31 -7.29 2.25
CA SER A 69 2.49 -8.61 2.85
C SER A 69 1.93 -8.65 4.27
N ASP A 70 1.33 -9.79 4.62
CA ASP A 70 0.71 -10.06 5.92
C ASP A 70 -0.32 -9.00 6.36
N LEU A 71 -1.12 -8.50 5.41
CA LEU A 71 -2.16 -7.50 5.68
C LEU A 71 -3.56 -8.08 5.59
N ASP A 72 -4.42 -7.70 6.56
CA ASP A 72 -5.85 -7.95 6.45
C ASP A 72 -6.53 -6.93 5.51
N LYS A 73 -7.77 -7.22 5.08
CA LYS A 73 -8.53 -6.34 4.17
C LYS A 73 -8.73 -4.91 4.71
N SER A 74 -8.82 -4.72 6.02
CA SER A 74 -9.00 -3.39 6.61
C SER A 74 -7.72 -2.55 6.51
N GLN A 75 -6.57 -3.18 6.74
CA GLN A 75 -5.25 -2.57 6.58
C GLN A 75 -4.94 -2.25 5.12
N ILE A 76 -5.32 -3.14 4.19
CA ILE A 76 -5.20 -2.86 2.75
C ILE A 76 -6.08 -1.66 2.39
N ALA A 77 -7.35 -1.64 2.80
CA ALA A 77 -8.26 -0.51 2.51
C ALA A 77 -7.76 0.82 3.11
N GLU A 78 -7.17 0.79 4.30
CA GLU A 78 -6.51 1.95 4.91
C GLU A 78 -5.34 2.45 4.07
N ALA A 79 -4.47 1.58 3.55
CA ALA A 79 -3.36 1.97 2.70
C ALA A 79 -3.83 2.70 1.42
N PHE A 80 -4.87 2.18 0.76
CA PHE A 80 -5.47 2.83 -0.41
C PHE A 80 -6.07 4.21 -0.08
N ARG A 81 -6.74 4.31 1.09
CA ARG A 81 -7.32 5.56 1.58
C ARG A 81 -6.25 6.59 1.92
N GLU A 82 -5.14 6.18 2.53
CA GLU A 82 -4.05 7.10 2.86
C GLU A 82 -3.33 7.62 1.61
N LEU A 83 -3.11 6.76 0.61
CA LEU A 83 -2.49 7.15 -0.66
C LEU A 83 -3.35 8.18 -1.42
N THR A 84 -4.65 7.93 -1.54
CA THR A 84 -5.53 8.69 -2.45
C THR A 84 -6.47 9.69 -1.76
N GLY A 85 -6.66 9.56 -0.45
CA GLY A 85 -7.68 10.29 0.30
C GLY A 85 -9.13 9.86 -0.02
N ARG A 86 -9.33 8.80 -0.81
CA ARG A 86 -10.66 8.32 -1.22
C ARG A 86 -11.17 7.26 -0.24
N SER A 87 -12.47 7.26 0.03
CA SER A 87 -13.10 6.23 0.83
C SER A 87 -13.12 4.90 0.07
N VAL A 88 -12.51 3.87 0.64
CA VAL A 88 -12.37 2.53 0.06
C VAL A 88 -12.93 1.51 1.04
N VAL A 89 -13.73 0.57 0.54
CA VAL A 89 -14.34 -0.50 1.34
C VAL A 89 -14.07 -1.86 0.73
N ALA A 90 -14.09 -2.90 1.57
CA ALA A 90 -14.01 -4.28 1.09
C ALA A 90 -15.23 -4.62 0.22
N SER A 91 -15.01 -5.35 -0.88
CA SER A 91 -16.15 -5.99 -1.55
C SER A 91 -16.81 -6.98 -0.59
N GLN A 92 -18.14 -7.10 -0.65
CA GLN A 92 -18.94 -7.91 0.29
C GLN A 92 -18.65 -9.42 0.24
N THR A 93 -17.71 -9.85 -0.61
CA THR A 93 -17.31 -11.25 -0.79
C THR A 93 -15.85 -11.48 -0.36
N GLY A 94 -15.66 -12.34 0.65
CA GLY A 94 -14.46 -13.18 0.81
C GLY A 94 -13.49 -12.84 1.95
N ASP A 95 -13.11 -13.91 2.66
CA ASP A 95 -11.99 -14.18 3.58
C ASP A 95 -11.51 -13.15 4.62
N ALA A 96 -11.51 -13.60 5.88
CA ALA A 96 -11.01 -12.92 7.08
C ALA A 96 -9.49 -13.14 7.33
N GLY A 97 -8.72 -13.40 6.27
CA GLY A 97 -7.28 -13.73 6.38
C GLY A 97 -6.35 -12.59 6.01
N VAL A 98 -5.09 -12.69 6.47
CA VAL A 98 -3.99 -11.88 5.97
C VAL A 98 -3.67 -12.25 4.51
N ARG A 99 -3.22 -11.27 3.73
CA ARG A 99 -2.95 -11.40 2.30
C ARG A 99 -1.59 -10.81 1.96
N THR A 100 -1.02 -11.35 0.90
CA THR A 100 0.21 -10.84 0.26
C THR A 100 -0.06 -10.67 -1.23
N LEU A 101 0.41 -9.58 -1.80
CA LEU A 101 0.30 -9.25 -3.23
C LEU A 101 1.53 -8.45 -3.63
N CYS A 102 2.01 -8.64 -4.86
CA CYS A 102 2.95 -7.73 -5.50
C CYS A 102 2.59 -7.66 -6.98
N GLN A 103 2.06 -6.53 -7.43
CA GLN A 103 1.49 -6.37 -8.76
C GLN A 103 1.67 -4.95 -9.28
N THR A 104 1.93 -4.84 -10.59
CA THR A 104 1.94 -3.57 -11.32
C THR A 104 0.63 -3.39 -12.08
N GLY A 105 0.02 -2.22 -11.97
CA GLY A 105 -1.21 -1.87 -12.68
C GLY A 105 -1.66 -0.43 -12.40
N THR A 106 -2.75 -0.03 -13.04
CA THR A 106 -3.44 1.22 -12.72
C THR A 106 -4.10 1.12 -11.34
N PHE A 107 -4.45 2.26 -10.75
CA PHE A 107 -5.13 2.29 -9.44
C PHE A 107 -6.36 1.38 -9.39
N ASN A 108 -7.19 1.38 -10.44
CA ASN A 108 -8.42 0.58 -10.48
C ASN A 108 -8.13 -0.92 -10.57
N GLU A 109 -7.11 -1.32 -11.34
CA GLU A 109 -6.68 -2.73 -11.45
C GLU A 109 -6.15 -3.24 -10.10
N LEU A 110 -5.33 -2.43 -9.42
CA LEU A 110 -4.79 -2.77 -8.09
C LEU A 110 -5.88 -2.84 -7.02
N LEU A 111 -6.86 -1.93 -7.09
CA LEU A 111 -8.03 -1.92 -6.20
C LEU A 111 -8.85 -3.20 -6.37
N GLN A 112 -9.11 -3.60 -7.61
CA GLN A 112 -9.82 -4.84 -7.94
C GLN A 112 -9.03 -6.08 -7.52
N ALA A 113 -7.72 -6.14 -7.78
CA ALA A 113 -6.85 -7.24 -7.36
C ALA A 113 -6.85 -7.41 -5.83
N SER A 114 -6.93 -6.31 -5.10
CA SER A 114 -7.03 -6.30 -3.64
C SER A 114 -8.40 -6.72 -3.11
N GLY A 115 -9.41 -6.90 -3.98
CA GLY A 115 -10.78 -7.21 -3.59
C GLY A 115 -11.50 -6.04 -2.91
N LEU A 116 -11.15 -4.81 -3.30
CA LEU A 116 -11.67 -3.58 -2.74
C LEU A 116 -12.50 -2.83 -3.79
N VAL A 117 -13.35 -1.91 -3.32
CA VAL A 117 -14.14 -1.01 -4.17
C VAL A 117 -14.15 0.40 -3.58
N LEU A 118 -14.30 1.40 -4.44
CA LEU A 118 -14.50 2.77 -4.00
C LEU A 118 -15.90 2.91 -3.41
N GLN A 119 -15.98 3.58 -2.26
CA GLN A 119 -17.26 4.00 -1.71
C GLN A 119 -17.78 5.18 -2.53
N LYS A 120 -18.99 5.05 -3.07
CA LYS A 120 -19.69 6.11 -3.81
C LYS A 120 -20.05 7.28 -2.89
#